data_AF-A0AAV5V281-F1
#
_entry.id   AF-A0AAV5V281-F1
#
_cell.length_a   1.000
_cell.length_b   1.000
_cell.length_c   1.000
_cell.angle_alpha   90.00
_cell.angle_beta   90.00
_cell.angle_gamma   90.00
#
_symmetry.space_group_name_H-M   'P 1'
#
loop_
_entity.id
_entity.type
_entity.pdbx_description
1 polymer ?
#
loop_
_entity_poly.entity_id
_entity_poly.type
_entity_poly.pdbx_seq_one_letter_code
_entity_poly.pdbx_strand_id
1 'polypeptide(L)'
;MTSDSEDSIHFTIISTAIFATAFFGLIGNIHVIWAVKRFPELRTKNGMLLCFLASHHCICLVFETLSGIRMRLGPSMSRTQCYSSIFIYLYCINH
;
A
#
# COMPACT_ATOMS: atom_id res chain seq x y z
N MET A 1 4.36 30.38 -16.71
CA MET A 1 5.47 29.53 -17.19
C MET A 1 6.30 28.89 -16.08
N THR A 2 6.15 29.30 -14.81
CA THR A 2 6.78 28.63 -13.65
C THR A 2 5.93 27.49 -13.06
N SER A 3 4.60 27.55 -13.21
CA SER A 3 3.66 26.59 -12.61
C SER A 3 3.71 25.18 -13.22
N ASP A 4 3.80 25.03 -14.55
CA ASP A 4 3.89 23.70 -15.20
C ASP A 4 5.14 22.89 -14.81
N SER A 5 6.23 23.60 -14.48
CA SER A 5 7.50 23.02 -14.04
C SER A 5 7.42 22.47 -12.62
N GLU A 6 6.74 23.19 -11.72
CA GLU A 6 6.55 22.74 -10.33
C GLU A 6 5.68 21.49 -10.29
N ASP A 7 4.56 21.45 -11.03
CA ASP A 7 3.66 20.30 -11.06
C ASP A 7 4.35 19.03 -11.57
N SER A 8 5.18 19.13 -12.61
CA SER A 8 5.96 17.98 -13.11
C SER A 8 6.99 17.45 -12.12
N ILE A 9 7.64 18.34 -11.35
CA ILE A 9 8.61 17.96 -10.33
C ILE A 9 7.89 17.26 -9.17
N HIS A 10 6.78 17.82 -8.69
CA HIS A 10 5.96 17.21 -7.64
C HIS A 10 5.49 15.81 -8.05
N PHE A 11 4.99 15.67 -9.28
CA PHE A 11 4.52 14.37 -9.80
C PHE A 11 5.65 13.33 -9.87
N THR A 12 6.84 13.76 -10.28
CA THR A 12 8.02 12.89 -10.36
C THR A 12 8.45 12.42 -8.97
N ILE A 13 8.56 13.34 -8.01
CA ILE A 13 8.93 13.04 -6.62
C ILE A 13 7.93 12.07 -6.00
N ILE A 14 6.62 12.35 -6.11
CA ILE A 14 5.56 11.51 -5.56
C ILE A 14 5.61 10.11 -6.19
N SER A 15 5.75 10.01 -7.52
CA SER A 15 5.84 8.73 -8.22
C SER A 15 7.06 7.91 -7.77
N THR A 16 8.23 8.55 -7.63
CA THR A 16 9.43 7.87 -7.11
C THR A 16 9.30 7.43 -5.67
N ALA A 17 8.68 8.25 -4.81
CA ALA A 17 8.46 7.91 -3.41
C ALA A 17 7.48 6.73 -3.26
N ILE A 18 6.41 6.69 -4.06
CA ILE A 18 5.47 5.57 -4.11
C ILE A 18 6.20 4.28 -4.51
N PHE A 19 7.01 4.30 -5.57
CA PHE A 19 7.74 3.11 -6.02
C PHE A 19 8.76 2.62 -4.99
N ALA A 20 9.52 3.53 -4.38
CA ALA A 20 10.49 3.18 -3.34
C ALA A 20 9.79 2.58 -2.12
N THR A 21 8.74 3.24 -1.64
CA THR A 21 7.95 2.76 -0.50
C THR A 21 7.27 1.44 -0.82
N ALA A 22 6.78 1.25 -2.06
CA ALA A 22 6.20 0.01 -2.53
C ALA A 22 7.19 -1.16 -2.49
N PHE A 23 8.40 -0.94 -2.99
CA PHE A 23 9.44 -1.96 -3.00
C PHE A 23 9.86 -2.37 -1.58
N PHE A 24 10.23 -1.39 -0.74
CA PHE A 24 10.64 -1.66 0.64
C PHE A 24 9.50 -2.21 1.49
N GLY A 25 8.29 -1.66 1.33
CA GLY A 25 7.13 -2.08 2.08
C GLY A 25 6.66 -3.49 1.69
N LEU A 26 6.68 -3.89 0.41
CA LEU A 26 6.36 -5.26 0.02
C LEU A 26 7.35 -6.26 0.64
N ILE A 27 8.65 -5.99 0.53
CA ILE A 27 9.68 -6.87 1.10
C ILE A 27 9.51 -6.98 2.62
N GLY A 28 9.35 -5.84 3.31
CA GLY A 28 9.18 -5.82 4.77
C GLY A 28 7.92 -6.55 5.22
N ASN A 29 6.78 -6.29 4.59
CA ASN A 29 5.50 -6.91 4.96
C ASN A 29 5.46 -8.41 4.63
N ILE A 30 6.04 -8.85 3.51
CA ILE A 30 6.18 -10.28 3.17
C ILE A 30 7.07 -10.97 4.21
N HIS A 31 8.15 -10.33 4.65
CA HIS A 31 9.06 -10.87 5.65
C HIS A 31 8.37 -11.02 7.02
N VAL A 32 7.55 -10.05 7.40
CA VAL A 32 6.71 -10.12 8.62
C VAL A 32 5.71 -11.28 8.54
N ILE A 33 5.00 -11.43 7.42
CA ILE A 33 4.06 -12.54 7.20
C ILE A 33 4.80 -13.89 7.28
N TRP A 34 5.98 -13.96 6.67
CA TRP A 34 6.82 -15.15 6.70
C TRP A 34 7.31 -15.46 8.11
N ALA A 35 7.73 -14.46 8.88
CA ALA A 35 8.18 -14.62 10.27
C ALA A 35 7.04 -15.15 11.16
N VAL A 36 5.82 -14.59 11.05
CA VAL A 36 4.65 -15.08 11.80
C VAL A 36 4.25 -16.50 11.37
N LYS A 37 4.47 -16.88 10.11
CA LYS A 37 4.23 -18.25 9.62
C LYS A 37 5.30 -19.24 10.08
N ARG A 38 6.56 -18.81 10.16
CA ARG A 38 7.72 -19.65 10.48
C ARG A 38 7.88 -19.87 11.98
N PHE A 39 7.61 -18.84 12.80
CA PHE A 39 7.79 -18.88 14.25
C PHE A 39 6.43 -19.02 14.95
N PRO A 40 6.07 -20.23 15.42
CA PRO A 40 4.80 -20.46 16.10
C PRO A 40 4.70 -19.69 17.42
N GLU A 41 5.82 -19.31 18.04
CA GLU A 41 5.86 -18.46 19.24
C GLU A 41 5.29 -17.06 19.00
N LEU A 42 5.37 -16.56 17.76
CA LEU A 42 4.81 -15.26 17.38
C LEU A 42 3.33 -15.34 17.00
N ARG A 43 2.72 -16.53 16.93
CA ARG A 43 1.26 -16.71 16.67
C ARG A 43 0.40 -16.41 17.90
N THR A 44 0.65 -15.26 18.52
CA THR A 44 -0.24 -14.69 19.52
C THR A 44 -1.37 -13.92 18.84
N LYS A 45 -2.41 -13.52 19.58
CA LYS A 45 -3.51 -12.69 19.06
C LYS A 45 -2.98 -11.42 18.36
N ASN A 46 -1.94 -10.81 18.94
CA ASN A 46 -1.26 -9.66 18.35
C ASN A 46 -0.51 -10.01 17.07
N GLY A 47 0.20 -11.14 17.02
CA GLY A 47 0.93 -11.56 15.81
C GLY A 47 0.00 -11.86 14.64
N MET A 48 -1.19 -12.42 14.90
CA MET A 48 -2.23 -12.60 13.89
C MET A 48 -2.75 -11.25 13.35
N LEU A 49 -3.00 -10.28 14.23
CA LEU A 49 -3.40 -8.92 13.84
C LEU A 49 -2.32 -8.25 12.98
N LEU A 50 -1.05 -8.41 13.38
CA LEU A 50 0.10 -7.87 12.65
C LEU A 50 0.18 -8.46 11.24
N CYS A 51 -0.08 -9.77 11.11
CA CYS A 51 -0.10 -10.47 9.83
C CYS A 51 -1.22 -9.96 8.92
N PHE A 52 -2.41 -9.72 9.48
CA PHE A 52 -3.54 -9.14 8.77
C PHE A 52 -3.22 -7.71 8.30
N LEU A 53 -2.66 -6.89 9.19
CA LEU A 53 -2.24 -5.53 8.88
C LEU A 53 -1.17 -5.49 7.79
N ALA A 54 -0.15 -6.35 7.87
CA ALA A 54 0.89 -6.48 6.85
C ALA A 54 0.32 -6.91 5.48
N SER A 55 -0.65 -7.83 5.48
CA SER A 55 -1.36 -8.25 4.27
C SER A 55 -2.13 -7.09 3.65
N HIS A 56 -2.79 -6.29 4.47
CA HIS A 56 -3.46 -5.06 4.03
C HIS A 56 -2.50 -4.04 3.44
N HIS A 57 -1.36 -3.80 4.09
CA HIS A 57 -0.34 -2.91 3.58
C HIS A 57 0.20 -3.38 2.23
N CYS A 58 0.45 -4.68 2.03
CA CYS A 58 0.83 -5.22 0.72
C CYS A 58 -0.22 -4.90 -0.36
N ILE A 59 -1.50 -5.13 -0.06
CA ILE A 59 -2.60 -4.87 -1.00
C ILE A 59 -2.65 -3.38 -1.35
N CYS A 60 -2.65 -2.50 -0.34
CA CYS A 60 -2.63 -1.05 -0.56
C CYS A 60 -1.43 -0.61 -1.40
N LEU A 61 -0.22 -1.09 -1.10
CA LEU A 61 0.98 -0.77 -1.88
C LEU A 61 0.85 -1.18 -3.36
N VAL A 62 0.31 -2.38 -3.63
CA VAL A 62 0.07 -2.83 -5.01
C VAL A 62 -0.90 -1.90 -5.72
N PHE A 63 -2.01 -1.51 -5.06
CA PHE A 63 -2.96 -0.56 -5.63
C PHE A 63 -2.37 0.84 -5.84
N GLU A 64 -1.56 1.33 -4.90
CA GLU A 64 -0.86 2.62 -5.00
C GLU A 64 0.10 2.62 -6.19
N THR A 65 0.86 1.52 -6.36
CA THR A 65 1.81 1.36 -7.48
C THR A 65 1.07 1.31 -8.82
N LEU A 66 -0.04 0.57 -8.91
CA LEU A 66 -0.90 0.54 -10.09
C LEU A 66 -1.50 1.91 -10.39
N SER A 67 -1.87 2.67 -9.36
CA SER A 67 -2.41 4.03 -9.51
C SER A 67 -1.35 5.01 -9.99
N GLY A 68 -0.12 4.91 -9.49
CA GLY A 68 1.03 5.68 -9.98
C GLY A 68 1.38 5.38 -11.44
N ILE A 69 1.35 4.09 -11.84
CA ILE A 69 1.53 3.68 -13.24
C ILE A 69 0.41 4.25 -14.13
N ARG A 70 -0.84 4.22 -13.66
CA ARG A 70 -1.97 4.81 -14.39
C ARG A 70 -1.88 6.33 -14.48
N MET A 71 -1.44 7.02 -13.43
CA MET A 71 -1.16 8.46 -13.48
C MET A 71 -0.14 8.80 -14.58
N ARG A 72 0.81 7.89 -14.86
CA ARG A 72 1.78 8.03 -15.96
C ARG A 72 1.20 7.69 -17.34
N LEU A 73 0.20 6.80 -17.42
CA LEU A 73 -0.43 6.36 -18.68
C LEU A 73 -1.74 7.08 -19.04
N GLY A 74 -2.34 7.84 -18.12
CA GLY A 74 -3.62 8.54 -18.30
C GLY A 74 -4.79 7.94 -17.48
N PRO A 75 -5.83 8.74 -17.18
CA PRO A 75 -6.79 8.45 -16.12
C PRO A 75 -7.73 7.28 -16.44
N SER A 76 -7.65 6.18 -15.68
CA SER A 76 -8.72 5.20 -15.60
C SER A 76 -8.71 4.45 -14.26
N MET A 77 -9.19 5.11 -13.20
CA MET A 77 -9.53 4.41 -11.95
C MET A 77 -10.86 4.88 -11.37
N SER A 78 -11.75 3.92 -11.18
CA SER A 78 -13.07 4.11 -10.59
C SER A 78 -12.98 4.21 -9.07
N ARG A 79 -13.72 5.16 -8.48
CA ARG A 79 -13.83 5.44 -7.03
C ARG A 79 -14.12 4.19 -6.17
N THR A 80 -14.69 3.15 -6.77
CA THR A 80 -15.03 1.89 -6.11
C THR A 80 -13.82 1.12 -5.57
N GLN A 81 -12.65 1.20 -6.23
CA GLN A 81 -11.45 0.49 -5.74
C GLN A 81 -10.82 1.16 -4.51
N CYS A 82 -10.84 2.49 -4.45
CA CYS A 82 -10.38 3.25 -3.29
C CYS A 82 -11.25 2.95 -2.05
N TYR A 83 -12.58 2.85 -2.26
CA TYR A 83 -13.53 2.48 -1.22
C TYR A 83 -13.33 1.06 -0.69
N SER A 84 -13.02 0.10 -1.57
CA SER A 84 -12.82 -1.30 -1.18
C SER A 84 -11.60 -1.49 -0.27
N SER A 85 -10.56 -0.68 -0.41
CA SER A 85 -9.36 -0.76 0.42
C SER A 85 -9.59 -0.19 1.83
N ILE A 86 -10.35 0.90 1.94
CA ILE A 86 -10.71 1.55 3.21
C ILE A 86 -11.79 0.75 3.97
N PHE A 87 -12.70 0.09 3.25
CA PHE A 87 -13.81 -0.66 3.83
C PHE A 87 -13.35 -1.73 4.81
N ILE A 88 -12.26 -2.45 4.50
CA ILE A 88 -11.77 -3.52 5.37
C ILE A 88 -11.17 -2.95 6.66
N TYR A 89 -10.55 -1.77 6.60
CA TYR A 89 -10.05 -1.07 7.78
C TYR A 89 -11.20 -0.57 8.68
N LEU A 90 -12.28 -0.03 8.08
CA LEU A 90 -13.48 0.38 8.80
C LEU A 90 -14.22 -0.78 9.46
N TYR A 91 -14.25 -1.95 8.81
CA TYR A 91 -14.87 -3.16 9.34
C TYR A 91 -14.08 -3.71 10.54
N CYS A 92 -12.75 -3.73 10.47
CA CYS A 92 -11.89 -4.21 11.57
C CYS A 92 -11.82 -3.28 12.79
N ILE A 93 -12.21 -2.01 12.66
CA ILE A 93 -12.29 -1.07 13.80
C ILE A 93 -13.65 -1.13 14.50
N ASN A 94 -14.72 -1.46 13.77
CA ASN A 94 -16.09 -1.46 14.32
C ASN A 94 -16.53 -2.81 14.93
N HIS A 95 -15.64 -3.81 14.98
CA HIS A 95 -15.93 -5.12 15.55
C HIS A 95 -14.71 -5.67 16.29
#